data_AF-A0A2S7PES3-F1
#
_entry.id   AF-A0A2S7PES3-F1
#
_cell.length_a   1.000
_cell.length_b   1.000
_cell.length_c   1.000
_cell.angle_alpha   90.00
_cell.angle_beta   90.00
_cell.angle_gamma   90.00
#
_symmetry.space_group_name_H-M   'P 1'
#
loop_
_entity.id
_entity.type
_entity.pdbx_description
1 polymer ?
#
loop_
_entity_poly.entity_id
_entity_poly.type
_entity_poly.pdbx_seq_one_letter_code
_entity_poly.pdbx_strand_id
1 'polypeptide(L)'
;MNDEKGVLSMLMEMGEIDMNAVLNLRLKADHAKFDVSFVRHYWKEMLECLSAVHAYDIVHSDLKPHNFVLVQGRLKLIDFGIANAIQTEETVNVHRETQIGTPNYMSPESLMDSNARPDSHSSRGRSEREPKLMKLGKPSDIWSLGCILYQMTYGRAPFGHIQNQLQRCQAIINWNYAIEYPPFGVGGVPVPNSLIRTLKGCLNRDQHKRPSAEDLLRDDDPFLNPSEVDLDKQIPMTEELLGRILQNVVQKCEGRTPTDAELLSLWPAGYFASLRKGLREKEREREKERSGMR
;
A
#
# COMPACT_ATOMS: atom_id res chain seq x y z
N MET A 1 6.98 -13.53 -36.29
CA MET A 1 7.70 -14.73 -35.80
C MET A 1 8.71 -15.06 -36.89
N ASN A 2 10.00 -15.18 -36.55
CA ASN A 2 10.97 -15.68 -37.53
C ASN A 2 11.12 -17.18 -37.28
N ASP A 3 10.25 -17.97 -37.90
CA ASP A 3 10.10 -19.41 -37.65
C ASP A 3 11.38 -20.18 -37.97
N GLU A 4 12.23 -19.66 -38.85
CA GLU A 4 13.54 -20.24 -39.19
C GLU A 4 14.59 -20.07 -38.09
N LYS A 5 14.43 -19.08 -37.21
CA LYS A 5 15.39 -18.79 -36.11
C LYS A 5 14.86 -19.13 -34.73
N GLY A 6 13.58 -19.49 -34.59
CA GLY A 6 12.95 -19.70 -33.28
C GLY A 6 12.93 -18.44 -32.42
N VAL A 7 12.95 -17.25 -33.03
CA VAL A 7 13.00 -15.96 -32.31
C VAL A 7 11.69 -15.20 -32.52
N LEU A 8 11.11 -14.76 -31.41
CA LEU A 8 10.07 -13.72 -31.37
C LEU A 8 10.73 -12.38 -31.08
N SER A 9 10.66 -11.45 -32.03
CA SER A 9 11.10 -10.06 -31.84
C SER A 9 9.88 -9.16 -31.72
N MET A 10 9.86 -8.32 -30.70
CA MET A 10 8.81 -7.32 -30.46
C MET A 10 9.45 -5.94 -30.43
N LEU A 11 8.96 -5.02 -31.27
CA LEU A 11 9.32 -3.61 -31.19
C LEU A 11 8.37 -2.95 -30.20
N MET A 12 8.91 -2.40 -29.13
CA MET A 12 8.15 -1.75 -28.05
C MET A 12 8.71 -0.35 -27.79
N GLU A 13 7.91 0.47 -27.12
CA GLU A 13 8.37 1.77 -26.63
C GLU A 13 9.48 1.58 -25.58
N MET A 14 10.49 2.46 -25.63
CA MET A 14 11.65 2.40 -24.73
C MET A 14 11.31 3.04 -23.39
N GLY A 15 11.45 2.28 -22.30
CA GLY A 15 11.36 2.82 -20.94
C GLY A 15 12.73 3.22 -20.37
N GLU A 16 12.74 4.23 -19.49
CA GLU A 16 13.99 4.77 -18.94
C GLU A 16 14.52 3.94 -17.76
N ILE A 17 13.64 3.56 -16.83
CA ILE A 17 14.01 2.87 -15.59
C ILE A 17 12.78 2.15 -14.99
N ASP A 18 12.98 0.96 -14.43
CA ASP A 18 11.94 0.25 -13.71
C ASP A 18 11.81 0.71 -12.25
N MET A 19 10.64 0.49 -11.64
CA MET A 19 10.34 0.96 -10.30
C MET A 19 11.22 0.28 -9.24
N ASN A 20 11.65 -0.97 -9.44
CA ASN A 20 12.60 -1.60 -8.51
C ASN A 20 13.93 -0.83 -8.49
N ALA A 21 14.45 -0.45 -9.66
CA ALA A 21 15.65 0.38 -9.76
C ALA A 21 15.45 1.78 -9.15
N VAL A 22 14.29 2.45 -9.39
CA VAL A 22 13.94 3.73 -8.76
C VAL A 22 13.97 3.63 -7.23
N LEU A 23 13.31 2.62 -6.66
CA LEU A 23 13.26 2.42 -5.21
C LEU A 23 14.64 2.14 -4.63
N ASN A 24 15.44 1.29 -5.27
CA ASN A 24 16.79 0.96 -4.81
C ASN A 24 17.74 2.17 -4.85
N LEU A 25 17.67 2.98 -5.91
CA LEU A 25 18.48 4.21 -6.00
C LEU A 25 18.11 5.19 -4.89
N ARG A 26 16.81 5.41 -4.65
CA ARG A 26 16.36 6.32 -3.59
C ARG A 26 16.69 5.82 -2.18
N LEU A 27 16.62 4.51 -1.94
CA LEU A 27 16.98 3.91 -0.64
C LEU A 27 18.49 4.00 -0.33
N LYS A 28 19.34 3.99 -1.35
CA LYS A 28 20.80 4.06 -1.18
C LYS A 28 21.34 5.48 -1.02
N ALA A 29 20.50 6.51 -1.14
CA ALA A 29 20.92 7.89 -0.95
C ALA A 29 21.20 8.20 0.53
N ASP A 30 22.18 9.06 0.83
CA ASP A 30 22.63 9.41 2.19
C ASP A 30 21.51 9.96 3.09
N HIS A 31 20.44 10.49 2.49
CA HIS A 31 19.25 11.01 3.16
C HIS A 31 17.96 10.44 2.55
N ALA A 32 17.96 9.14 2.24
CA ALA A 32 16.81 8.42 1.71
C ALA A 32 15.53 8.77 2.48
N LYS A 33 14.58 9.38 1.78
CA LYS A 33 13.26 9.77 2.29
C LYS A 33 12.23 9.51 1.20
N PHE A 34 11.18 8.79 1.56
CA PHE A 34 10.06 8.55 0.66
C PHE A 34 8.92 9.41 1.17
N ASP A 35 8.79 10.62 0.62
CA ASP A 35 7.76 11.55 1.02
C ASP A 35 6.37 11.05 0.59
N VAL A 36 5.35 11.47 1.33
CA VAL A 36 3.96 11.02 1.10
C VAL A 36 3.48 11.36 -0.31
N SER A 37 3.96 12.45 -0.91
CA SER A 37 3.58 12.86 -2.27
C SER A 37 4.15 11.91 -3.31
N PHE A 38 5.41 11.49 -3.18
CA PHE A 38 6.03 10.44 -3.98
C PHE A 38 5.24 9.13 -3.87
N VAL A 39 4.93 8.69 -2.65
CA VAL A 39 4.18 7.44 -2.44
C VAL A 39 2.81 7.51 -3.07
N ARG A 40 2.07 8.60 -2.84
CA ARG A 40 0.72 8.82 -3.39
C ARG A 40 0.72 8.87 -4.92
N HIS A 41 1.66 9.58 -5.52
CA HIS A 41 1.74 9.75 -6.98
C HIS A 41 1.89 8.40 -7.69
N TYR A 42 2.91 7.64 -7.30
CA TYR A 42 3.17 6.33 -7.92
C TYR A 42 2.12 5.29 -7.52
N TRP A 43 1.54 5.37 -6.31
CA TRP A 43 0.41 4.54 -5.92
C TRP A 43 -0.78 4.73 -6.86
N LYS A 44 -1.12 5.99 -7.18
CA LYS A 44 -2.18 6.31 -8.12
C LYS A 44 -1.89 5.74 -9.52
N GLU A 45 -0.71 5.99 -10.07
CA GLU A 45 -0.37 5.47 -11.41
C GLU A 45 -0.37 3.93 -11.48
N MET A 46 0.09 3.25 -10.42
CA MET A 46 0.02 1.79 -10.32
C MET A 46 -1.42 1.27 -10.29
N LEU A 47 -2.30 1.95 -9.55
CA LEU A 47 -3.71 1.61 -9.50
C LEU A 47 -4.41 1.86 -10.84
N GLU A 48 -4.11 2.95 -11.53
CA GLU A 48 -4.65 3.25 -12.87
C GLU A 48 -4.23 2.16 -13.88
N CYS A 49 -2.97 1.75 -13.86
CA CYS A 49 -2.48 0.63 -14.66
C CYS A 49 -3.25 -0.66 -14.35
N LEU A 50 -3.38 -1.00 -13.07
CA LEU A 50 -4.03 -2.25 -12.68
C LEU A 50 -5.53 -2.25 -12.96
N SER A 51 -6.22 -1.14 -12.71
CA SER A 51 -7.63 -0.95 -13.02
C SER A 51 -7.88 -1.14 -14.52
N ALA A 52 -7.03 -0.58 -15.38
CA ALA A 52 -7.13 -0.77 -16.83
C ALA A 52 -6.98 -2.25 -17.24
N VAL A 53 -6.06 -3.00 -16.62
CA VAL A 53 -5.90 -4.44 -16.87
C VAL A 53 -7.12 -5.23 -16.40
N HIS A 54 -7.58 -4.94 -15.18
CA HIS A 54 -8.72 -5.60 -14.57
C HIS A 54 -10.03 -5.32 -15.30
N ALA A 55 -10.15 -4.20 -16.02
CA ALA A 55 -11.31 -3.89 -16.86
C ALA A 55 -11.47 -4.85 -18.05
N TYR A 56 -10.38 -5.50 -18.49
CA TYR A 56 -10.41 -6.54 -19.52
C TYR A 56 -10.44 -7.97 -18.95
N ASP A 57 -10.78 -8.12 -17.66
CA ASP A 57 -10.79 -9.41 -16.93
C ASP A 57 -9.44 -10.15 -16.94
N ILE A 58 -8.35 -9.43 -17.15
CA ILE A 58 -6.99 -9.95 -17.06
C ILE A 58 -6.51 -9.85 -15.61
N VAL A 59 -5.87 -10.92 -15.13
CA VAL A 59 -5.18 -10.96 -13.83
C VAL A 59 -3.68 -11.03 -14.12
N HIS A 60 -2.89 -10.17 -13.49
CA HIS A 60 -1.44 -10.14 -13.74
C HIS A 60 -0.72 -11.29 -13.04
N SER A 61 -1.10 -11.61 -11.80
CA SER A 61 -0.64 -12.73 -10.96
C SER A 61 0.80 -12.69 -10.44
N ASP A 62 1.70 -11.93 -11.08
CA ASP A 62 3.10 -11.76 -10.66
C ASP A 62 3.53 -10.29 -10.57
N LEU A 63 2.73 -9.43 -9.94
CA LEU A 63 3.08 -8.02 -9.78
C LEU A 63 4.25 -7.84 -8.80
N LYS A 64 5.27 -7.12 -9.25
CA LYS A 64 6.45 -6.70 -8.48
C LYS A 64 6.93 -5.34 -9.03
N PRO A 65 7.80 -4.61 -8.31
CA PRO A 65 8.24 -3.29 -8.78
C PRO A 65 8.94 -3.32 -10.15
N HIS A 66 9.54 -4.45 -10.55
CA HIS A 66 10.14 -4.62 -11.86
C HIS A 66 9.14 -4.54 -13.03
N ASN A 67 7.85 -4.79 -12.79
CA ASN A 67 6.82 -4.72 -13.83
C ASN A 67 6.35 -3.29 -14.12
N PHE A 68 6.76 -2.31 -13.32
CA PHE A 68 6.37 -0.93 -13.50
C PHE A 68 7.57 -0.15 -14.06
N VAL A 69 7.44 0.36 -15.27
CA VAL A 69 8.52 1.06 -15.98
C VAL A 69 8.12 2.51 -16.21
N LEU A 70 9.03 3.43 -15.91
CA LEU A 70 8.88 4.83 -16.27
C LEU A 70 9.14 5.00 -17.77
N VAL A 71 8.20 5.69 -18.41
CA VAL A 71 8.26 6.07 -19.83
C VAL A 71 7.79 7.51 -19.96
N GLN A 72 8.70 8.42 -20.30
CA GLN A 72 8.44 9.86 -20.42
C GLN A 72 7.78 10.46 -19.17
N GLY A 73 8.19 9.98 -17.99
CA GLY A 73 7.67 10.45 -16.71
C GLY A 73 6.29 9.91 -16.32
N ARG A 74 5.79 8.87 -17.01
CA ARG A 74 4.58 8.13 -16.62
C ARG A 74 4.89 6.67 -16.34
N LEU A 75 4.21 6.08 -15.38
CA LEU A 75 4.35 4.66 -15.10
C LEU A 75 3.57 3.82 -16.11
N LYS A 76 4.19 2.76 -16.62
CA LYS A 76 3.56 1.75 -17.47
C LYS A 76 3.78 0.36 -16.88
N LEU A 77 2.73 -0.46 -16.92
CA LEU A 77 2.80 -1.86 -16.54
C LEU A 77 3.27 -2.71 -17.74
N ILE A 78 4.30 -3.53 -17.50
CA ILE A 78 4.87 -4.46 -18.47
C ILE A 78 4.74 -5.90 -17.98
N ASP A 79 4.98 -6.87 -18.87
CA ASP A 79 5.08 -8.29 -18.55
C ASP A 79 3.89 -8.87 -17.79
N PHE A 80 2.69 -8.80 -18.40
CA PHE A 80 1.53 -9.54 -17.92
C PHE A 80 1.92 -11.00 -17.74
N GLY A 81 1.85 -11.52 -16.51
CA GLY A 81 2.44 -12.79 -16.03
C GLY A 81 2.00 -14.09 -16.73
N ILE A 82 1.50 -14.02 -17.95
CA ILE A 82 1.12 -15.10 -18.88
C ILE A 82 2.25 -16.13 -19.02
N ALA A 83 3.52 -15.71 -19.00
CA ALA A 83 4.66 -16.63 -19.09
C ALA A 83 4.75 -17.60 -17.89
N ASN A 84 4.33 -17.18 -16.69
CA ASN A 84 4.29 -18.07 -15.52
C ASN A 84 3.15 -19.09 -15.63
N ALA A 85 2.02 -18.73 -16.26
CA ALA A 85 0.92 -19.66 -16.53
C ALA A 85 1.35 -20.80 -17.48
N ILE A 86 2.19 -20.51 -18.47
CA ILE A 86 2.72 -21.50 -19.41
C ILE A 86 3.69 -22.48 -18.71
N GLN A 87 4.53 -22.00 -17.79
CA GLN A 87 5.45 -22.87 -17.02
C GLN A 87 4.70 -23.87 -16.13
N THR A 88 3.53 -23.49 -15.61
CA THR A 88 2.67 -24.40 -14.83
C THR A 88 2.07 -25.53 -15.65
N GLU A 89 1.86 -25.37 -16.96
CA GLU A 89 1.24 -26.38 -17.82
C GLU A 89 2.24 -27.46 -18.31
N GLU A 90 3.51 -27.11 -18.56
CA GLU A 90 4.45 -28.03 -19.25
C GLU A 90 5.53 -28.69 -18.36
N THR A 91 5.78 -28.24 -17.12
CA THR A 91 6.91 -28.73 -16.31
C THR A 91 6.51 -29.24 -14.92
N VAL A 92 5.84 -30.39 -14.89
CA VAL A 92 5.20 -30.91 -13.67
C VAL A 92 6.17 -31.49 -12.62
N ASN A 93 7.41 -31.90 -12.92
CA ASN A 93 8.03 -32.93 -12.05
C ASN A 93 9.45 -32.80 -11.47
N VAL A 94 10.30 -31.78 -11.69
CA VAL A 94 11.70 -31.92 -11.16
C VAL A 94 12.37 -30.69 -10.51
N HIS A 95 11.91 -29.44 -10.62
CA HIS A 95 12.73 -28.29 -10.14
C HIS A 95 12.02 -27.22 -9.29
N ARG A 96 10.84 -27.50 -8.71
CA ARG A 96 10.10 -26.48 -7.92
C ARG A 96 10.72 -26.10 -6.58
N GLU A 97 11.72 -26.83 -6.07
CA GLU A 97 12.32 -26.53 -4.76
C GLU A 97 13.38 -25.41 -4.79
N THR A 98 13.91 -25.05 -5.95
CA THR A 98 15.04 -24.09 -6.08
C THR A 98 14.73 -22.84 -6.91
N GLN A 99 13.54 -22.73 -7.50
CA GLN A 99 13.22 -21.66 -8.46
C GLN A 99 12.01 -20.80 -8.06
N ILE A 100 11.60 -20.85 -6.79
CA ILE A 100 10.66 -19.86 -6.26
C ILE A 100 11.47 -18.57 -6.09
N GLY A 101 11.27 -17.61 -7.01
CA GLY A 101 11.75 -16.24 -6.83
C GLY A 101 11.33 -15.70 -5.45
N THR A 102 11.90 -14.59 -5.00
CA THR A 102 11.63 -14.13 -3.63
C THR A 102 10.12 -13.82 -3.45
N PRO A 103 9.36 -14.56 -2.60
CA PRO A 103 7.89 -14.51 -2.53
C PRO A 103 7.34 -13.24 -1.84
N ASN A 104 8.08 -12.13 -1.91
CA ASN A 104 7.79 -10.88 -1.22
C ASN A 104 6.44 -10.25 -1.62
N TYR A 105 5.94 -10.58 -2.80
CA TYR A 105 4.72 -10.00 -3.38
C TYR A 105 3.62 -11.04 -3.63
N MET A 106 3.86 -12.32 -3.33
CA MET A 106 2.87 -13.39 -3.51
C MET A 106 1.76 -13.28 -2.47
N SER A 107 0.52 -13.49 -2.91
CA SER A 107 -0.65 -13.50 -2.03
C SER A 107 -0.77 -14.82 -1.27
N PRO A 108 -1.49 -14.84 -0.13
CA PRO A 108 -1.75 -16.08 0.62
C PRO A 108 -2.39 -17.16 -0.25
N GLU A 109 -3.37 -16.78 -1.08
CA GLU A 109 -4.05 -17.72 -1.97
C GLU A 109 -3.13 -18.26 -3.09
N SER A 110 -2.21 -17.45 -3.64
CA SER A 110 -1.20 -17.95 -4.61
C SER A 110 -0.30 -19.03 -3.99
N LEU A 111 0.07 -18.88 -2.72
CA LEU A 111 0.90 -19.85 -2.01
C LEU A 111 0.12 -21.12 -1.61
N MET A 112 -1.19 -21.01 -1.40
CA MET A 112 -2.03 -22.18 -1.10
C MET A 112 -2.32 -23.00 -2.37
N ASP A 113 -2.53 -22.33 -3.51
CA ASP A 113 -2.79 -23.00 -4.80
C ASP A 113 -1.54 -23.73 -5.32
N SER A 114 -0.35 -23.14 -5.19
CA SER A 114 0.91 -23.76 -5.60
C SER A 114 1.31 -25.01 -4.77
N ASN A 115 0.77 -25.15 -3.56
CA ASN A 115 0.95 -26.33 -2.70
C ASN A 115 -0.14 -27.41 -2.90
N ALA A 116 -1.19 -27.13 -3.69
CA ALA A 116 -2.19 -28.13 -4.03
C ALA A 116 -1.58 -29.11 -5.06
N ARG A 117 -1.44 -30.38 -4.68
CA ARG A 117 -0.95 -31.44 -5.58
C ARG A 117 -1.88 -31.55 -6.81
N PRO A 118 -1.36 -31.77 -8.03
CA PRO A 118 -2.19 -31.94 -9.23
C PRO A 118 -3.03 -33.24 -9.25
N ASP A 119 -2.93 -34.10 -8.23
CA ASP A 119 -3.53 -35.44 -8.24
C ASP A 119 -5.04 -35.47 -7.96
N SER A 120 -5.77 -34.40 -8.29
CA SER A 120 -7.24 -34.38 -8.21
C SER A 120 -7.92 -34.29 -9.57
N HIS A 121 -7.37 -34.99 -10.58
CA HIS A 121 -8.24 -35.65 -11.56
C HIS A 121 -9.02 -36.79 -10.89
N SER A 122 -10.00 -36.44 -10.05
CA SER A 122 -11.08 -37.35 -9.69
C SER A 122 -12.41 -36.67 -10.00
N SER A 123 -12.80 -36.78 -11.26
CA SER A 123 -14.21 -36.80 -11.65
C SER A 123 -14.87 -37.97 -10.94
N ARG A 124 -15.31 -37.78 -9.69
CA ARG A 124 -16.38 -38.58 -9.04
C ARG A 124 -16.64 -38.06 -7.62
N GLY A 125 -17.82 -37.44 -7.47
CA GLY A 125 -18.57 -37.25 -6.22
C GLY A 125 -17.81 -36.64 -5.05
N ARG A 126 -18.01 -35.34 -4.77
CA ARG A 126 -17.57 -34.78 -3.49
C ARG A 126 -18.67 -33.99 -2.77
N SER A 127 -18.70 -34.28 -1.47
CA SER A 127 -19.58 -33.79 -0.42
C SER A 127 -19.41 -32.29 -0.15
N GLU A 128 -20.49 -31.63 0.27
CA GLU A 128 -20.69 -30.17 0.39
C GLU A 128 -19.89 -29.46 1.51
N ARG A 129 -18.74 -29.98 1.98
CA ARG A 129 -18.06 -29.43 3.18
C ARG A 129 -16.53 -29.32 3.10
N GLU A 130 -15.94 -29.22 1.92
CA GLU A 130 -14.52 -28.85 1.78
C GLU A 130 -14.36 -27.45 1.15
N PRO A 131 -13.46 -26.60 1.66
CA PRO A 131 -13.25 -25.26 1.10
C PRO A 131 -12.75 -25.38 -0.34
N LYS A 132 -13.50 -24.78 -1.26
CA LYS A 132 -13.18 -24.68 -2.69
C LYS A 132 -11.73 -24.24 -2.87
N LEU A 133 -10.95 -25.03 -3.60
CA LEU A 133 -9.69 -24.57 -4.21
C LEU A 133 -9.98 -23.25 -4.94
N MET A 134 -9.45 -22.15 -4.43
CA MET A 134 -9.88 -20.81 -4.82
C MET A 134 -9.03 -20.32 -5.99
N LYS A 135 -9.65 -20.15 -7.17
CA LYS A 135 -8.99 -19.58 -8.35
C LYS A 135 -8.33 -18.25 -8.00
N LEU A 136 -7.05 -18.09 -8.35
CA LEU A 136 -6.36 -16.80 -8.37
C LEU A 136 -7.21 -15.78 -9.13
N GLY A 137 -7.46 -14.62 -8.51
CA GLY A 137 -8.30 -13.58 -9.07
C GLY A 137 -7.70 -12.19 -8.91
N LYS A 138 -8.41 -11.18 -9.42
CA LYS A 138 -8.07 -9.74 -9.28
C LYS A 138 -7.62 -9.34 -7.86
N PRO A 139 -8.19 -9.86 -6.76
CA PRO A 139 -7.72 -9.56 -5.40
C PRO A 139 -6.27 -9.96 -5.10
N SER A 140 -5.71 -10.94 -5.81
CA SER A 140 -4.30 -11.35 -5.66
C SER A 140 -3.36 -10.24 -6.11
N ASP A 141 -3.68 -9.56 -7.22
CA ASP A 141 -2.92 -8.41 -7.70
C ASP A 141 -2.97 -7.23 -6.72
N ILE A 142 -4.11 -7.04 -6.04
CA ILE A 142 -4.26 -6.01 -4.99
C ILE A 142 -3.34 -6.28 -3.81
N TRP A 143 -3.18 -7.54 -3.40
CA TRP A 143 -2.20 -7.90 -2.38
C TRP A 143 -0.78 -7.56 -2.82
N SER A 144 -0.41 -7.96 -4.04
CA SER A 144 0.92 -7.68 -4.59
C SER A 144 1.21 -6.19 -4.67
N LEU A 145 0.25 -5.38 -5.16
CA LEU A 145 0.33 -3.92 -5.10
C LEU A 145 0.44 -3.39 -3.66
N GLY A 146 -0.30 -3.97 -2.71
CA GLY A 146 -0.18 -3.65 -1.29
C GLY A 146 1.22 -3.90 -0.73
N CYS A 147 1.90 -4.96 -1.17
CA CYS A 147 3.30 -5.22 -0.82
C CYS A 147 4.24 -4.17 -1.41
N ILE A 148 4.00 -3.72 -2.65
CA ILE A 148 4.79 -2.64 -3.29
C ILE A 148 4.56 -1.31 -2.56
N LEU A 149 3.31 -0.97 -2.23
CA LEU A 149 2.98 0.22 -1.44
C LEU A 149 3.65 0.20 -0.06
N TYR A 150 3.67 -0.96 0.58
CA TYR A 150 4.35 -1.16 1.85
C TYR A 150 5.87 -0.93 1.69
N GLN A 151 6.48 -1.45 0.62
CA GLN A 151 7.89 -1.19 0.32
C GLN A 151 8.17 0.30 0.03
N MET A 152 7.27 0.99 -0.67
CA MET A 152 7.31 2.43 -0.89
C MET A 152 7.07 3.25 0.40
N THR A 153 6.59 2.63 1.48
CA THR A 153 6.37 3.32 2.76
C THR A 153 7.52 3.06 3.72
N TYR A 154 7.95 1.79 3.83
CA TYR A 154 8.85 1.30 4.87
C TYR A 154 10.21 0.81 4.34
N GLY A 155 10.45 0.90 3.03
CA GLY A 155 11.73 0.55 2.38
C GLY A 155 11.96 -0.94 2.18
N ARG A 156 11.05 -1.80 2.64
CA ARG A 156 11.08 -3.26 2.49
C ARG A 156 9.66 -3.80 2.31
N ALA A 157 9.48 -4.94 1.66
CA ALA A 157 8.19 -5.63 1.62
C ALA A 157 7.75 -6.08 3.04
N PRO A 158 6.43 -6.35 3.28
CA PRO A 158 5.90 -6.63 4.63
C PRO A 158 6.58 -7.81 5.34
N PHE A 159 7.00 -8.82 4.57
CA PHE A 159 7.67 -10.04 5.07
C PHE A 159 9.15 -10.10 4.65
N GLY A 160 9.71 -9.00 4.13
CA GLY A 160 11.06 -8.96 3.58
C GLY A 160 12.17 -9.14 4.64
N HIS A 161 11.86 -8.95 5.92
CA HIS A 161 12.78 -9.19 7.04
C HIS A 161 13.02 -10.68 7.32
N ILE A 162 12.09 -11.56 6.95
CA ILE A 162 12.24 -13.00 7.12
C ILE A 162 13.18 -13.53 6.05
N GLN A 163 14.38 -13.98 6.39
CA GLN A 163 15.40 -14.38 5.41
C GLN A 163 15.07 -15.72 4.74
N ASN A 164 14.62 -16.71 5.52
CA ASN A 164 14.28 -18.03 5.03
C ASN A 164 12.97 -17.98 4.22
N GLN A 165 13.02 -18.45 2.96
CA GLN A 165 11.88 -18.38 2.05
C GLN A 165 10.67 -19.19 2.53
N LEU A 166 10.89 -20.41 3.05
CA LEU A 166 9.81 -21.27 3.55
C LEU A 166 9.11 -20.63 4.76
N GLN A 167 9.88 -20.08 5.71
CA GLN A 167 9.33 -19.34 6.85
C GLN A 167 8.57 -18.09 6.40
N ARG A 168 9.04 -17.41 5.36
CA ARG A 168 8.34 -16.25 4.78
C ARG A 168 6.99 -16.67 4.21
N CYS A 169 6.95 -17.74 3.41
CA CYS A 169 5.71 -18.29 2.88
C CYS A 169 4.74 -18.68 4.00
N GLN A 170 5.24 -19.34 5.05
CA GLN A 170 4.44 -19.69 6.23
C GLN A 170 3.86 -18.45 6.93
N ALA A 171 4.64 -17.38 7.08
CA ALA A 171 4.16 -16.12 7.67
C ALA A 171 3.10 -15.41 6.82
N ILE A 172 3.21 -15.47 5.49
CA ILE A 172 2.23 -14.91 4.55
C ILE A 172 0.87 -15.58 4.76
N ILE A 173 0.81 -16.92 4.83
CA ILE A 173 -0.44 -17.67 4.99
C ILE A 173 -0.95 -17.76 6.44
N ASN A 174 -0.12 -17.46 7.43
CA ASN A 174 -0.48 -17.56 8.85
C ASN A 174 -1.35 -16.38 9.30
N TRP A 175 -2.63 -16.65 9.58
CA TRP A 175 -3.61 -15.67 10.07
C TRP A 175 -3.23 -15.02 11.40
N ASN A 176 -2.46 -15.71 12.24
CA ASN A 176 -2.02 -15.18 13.53
C ASN A 176 -0.76 -14.31 13.42
N TYR A 177 -0.12 -14.25 12.25
CA TYR A 177 1.04 -13.41 12.03
C TYR A 177 0.60 -11.97 11.74
N ALA A 178 0.82 -11.06 12.70
CA ALA A 178 0.52 -9.66 12.54
C ALA A 178 1.53 -8.97 11.59
N ILE A 179 1.01 -8.21 10.63
CA ILE A 179 1.83 -7.29 9.83
C ILE A 179 2.01 -6.01 10.64
N GLU A 180 3.24 -5.55 10.78
CA GLU A 180 3.56 -4.31 11.48
C GLU A 180 3.29 -3.11 10.60
N TYR A 181 2.76 -2.02 11.17
CA TYR A 181 2.57 -0.75 10.45
C TYR A 181 3.11 0.39 11.31
N PRO A 182 4.44 0.60 11.35
CA PRO A 182 5.05 1.67 12.13
C PRO A 182 4.50 3.05 11.74
N PRO A 183 4.43 4.02 12.68
CA PRO A 183 3.94 5.37 12.40
C PRO A 183 4.92 6.22 11.57
N PHE A 184 6.16 5.76 11.39
CA PHE A 184 7.19 6.43 10.59
C PHE A 184 7.74 5.47 9.52
N GLY A 185 7.91 6.00 8.31
CA GLY A 185 8.46 5.32 7.15
C GLY A 185 9.93 5.63 6.91
N VAL A 186 10.38 5.41 5.66
CA VAL A 186 11.76 5.66 5.23
C VAL A 186 12.18 7.11 5.54
N GLY A 187 13.31 7.26 6.23
CA GLY A 187 13.86 8.57 6.59
C GLY A 187 13.07 9.34 7.66
N GLY A 188 12.26 8.64 8.45
CA GLY A 188 11.50 9.22 9.58
C GLY A 188 10.25 10.00 9.15
N VAL A 189 9.78 9.80 7.92
CA VAL A 189 8.58 10.47 7.40
C VAL A 189 7.34 9.93 8.12
N PRO A 190 6.48 10.77 8.74
CA PRO A 190 5.23 10.31 9.34
C PRO A 190 4.30 9.67 8.30
N VAL A 191 3.76 8.50 8.63
CA VAL A 191 2.84 7.75 7.76
C VAL A 191 1.40 8.18 8.07
N PRO A 192 0.64 8.73 7.10
CA PRO A 192 -0.75 9.10 7.34
C PRO A 192 -1.62 7.91 7.72
N ASN A 193 -2.58 8.11 8.63
CA ASN A 193 -3.53 7.07 9.01
C ASN A 193 -4.37 6.56 7.83
N SER A 194 -4.64 7.40 6.83
CA SER A 194 -5.30 6.99 5.59
C SER A 194 -4.45 5.96 4.81
N LEU A 195 -3.14 6.20 4.69
CA LEU A 195 -2.20 5.24 4.07
C LEU A 195 -2.12 3.92 4.85
N ILE A 196 -2.07 3.96 6.18
CA ILE A 196 -2.10 2.75 7.01
C ILE A 196 -3.41 1.96 6.79
N ARG A 197 -4.54 2.66 6.67
CA ARG A 197 -5.84 2.03 6.38
C ARG A 197 -5.83 1.36 5.00
N THR A 198 -5.32 2.03 3.97
CA THR A 198 -5.15 1.49 2.62
C THR A 198 -4.27 0.23 2.64
N LEU A 199 -3.11 0.30 3.30
CA LEU A 199 -2.20 -0.85 3.45
C LEU A 199 -2.87 -2.05 4.14
N LYS A 200 -3.63 -1.82 5.22
CA LYS A 200 -4.39 -2.89 5.91
C LYS A 200 -5.50 -3.48 5.04
N GLY A 201 -6.14 -2.66 4.20
CA GLY A 201 -7.14 -3.11 3.24
C GLY A 201 -6.53 -4.04 2.18
N CYS A 202 -5.44 -3.61 1.54
CA CYS A 202 -4.77 -4.39 0.49
C CYS A 202 -4.12 -5.67 1.04
N LEU A 203 -3.52 -5.61 2.22
CA LEU A 203 -2.82 -6.73 2.87
C LEU A 203 -3.74 -7.57 3.78
N ASN A 204 -5.05 -7.59 3.50
CA ASN A 204 -5.98 -8.48 4.18
C ASN A 204 -5.81 -9.91 3.66
N ARG A 205 -5.60 -10.89 4.55
CA ARG A 205 -5.46 -12.29 4.14
C ARG A 205 -6.74 -12.86 3.55
N ASP A 206 -7.89 -12.33 3.96
CA ASP A 206 -9.17 -12.59 3.32
C ASP A 206 -9.27 -11.80 2.01
N GLN A 207 -9.10 -12.49 0.88
CA GLN A 207 -9.12 -11.86 -0.44
C GLN A 207 -10.45 -11.16 -0.76
N HIS A 208 -11.57 -11.61 -0.18
CA HIS A 208 -12.88 -11.01 -0.40
C HIS A 208 -13.07 -9.69 0.36
N LYS A 209 -12.19 -9.40 1.32
CA LYS A 209 -12.17 -8.13 2.05
C LYS A 209 -11.20 -7.11 1.45
N ARG A 210 -10.43 -7.49 0.43
CA ARG A 210 -9.55 -6.56 -0.27
C ARG A 210 -10.40 -5.67 -1.18
N PRO A 211 -10.15 -4.35 -1.21
CA PRO A 211 -10.80 -3.47 -2.17
C PRO A 211 -10.35 -3.80 -3.59
N SER A 212 -11.15 -3.45 -4.60
CA SER A 212 -10.69 -3.47 -5.99
C SER A 212 -9.79 -2.27 -6.30
N ALA A 213 -9.09 -2.31 -7.44
CA ALA A 213 -8.33 -1.14 -7.91
C ALA A 213 -9.25 0.06 -8.19
N GLU A 214 -10.47 -0.19 -8.66
CA GLU A 214 -11.50 0.83 -8.88
C GLU A 214 -11.94 1.46 -7.55
N ASP A 215 -12.20 0.65 -6.51
CA ASP A 215 -12.56 1.16 -5.18
C ASP A 215 -11.48 2.09 -4.60
N LEU A 216 -10.21 1.76 -4.83
CA LEU A 216 -9.07 2.53 -4.35
C LEU A 216 -8.80 3.82 -5.15
N LEU A 217 -9.36 3.95 -6.36
CA LEU A 217 -9.21 5.12 -7.22
C LEU A 217 -10.35 6.14 -7.07
N ARG A 218 -11.36 5.83 -6.26
CA ARG A 218 -12.52 6.70 -6.07
C ARG A 218 -12.11 8.06 -5.50
N ASP A 219 -12.86 9.10 -5.87
CA ASP A 219 -12.62 10.47 -5.42
C ASP A 219 -12.74 10.64 -3.89
N ASP A 220 -13.42 9.71 -3.21
CA ASP A 220 -13.55 9.68 -1.75
C ASP A 220 -12.43 8.93 -1.02
N ASP A 221 -11.42 8.39 -1.72
CA ASP A 221 -10.27 7.74 -1.08
C ASP A 221 -9.45 8.78 -0.27
N PRO A 222 -9.35 8.63 1.07
CA PRO A 222 -8.74 9.64 1.92
C PRO A 222 -7.20 9.68 1.84
N PHE A 223 -6.57 8.73 1.14
CA PHE A 223 -5.12 8.76 0.93
C PHE A 223 -4.77 9.46 -0.38
N LEU A 224 -5.44 9.11 -1.48
CA LEU A 224 -5.29 9.75 -2.79
C LEU A 224 -5.85 11.18 -2.81
N ASN A 225 -7.00 11.37 -2.16
CA ASN A 225 -7.72 12.63 -2.10
C ASN A 225 -7.85 13.06 -0.62
N PRO A 226 -6.73 13.38 0.06
CA PRO A 226 -6.80 13.85 1.43
C PRO A 226 -7.67 15.10 1.47
N SER A 227 -8.71 15.08 2.30
CA SER A 227 -9.57 16.25 2.48
C SER A 227 -8.69 17.43 2.85
N GLU A 228 -8.77 18.53 2.09
CA GLU A 228 -8.22 19.80 2.57
C GLU A 228 -8.88 20.06 3.92
N VAL A 229 -8.07 20.10 4.98
CA VAL A 229 -8.57 20.43 6.30
C VAL A 229 -8.99 21.88 6.19
N ASP A 230 -10.29 22.11 6.04
CA ASP A 230 -10.88 23.42 6.22
C ASP A 230 -10.60 23.82 7.67
N LEU A 231 -9.51 24.56 7.89
CA LEU A 231 -9.06 25.00 9.22
C LEU A 231 -10.11 25.88 9.93
N ASP A 232 -11.12 26.36 9.20
CA ASP A 232 -12.26 27.06 9.80
C ASP A 232 -13.22 26.10 10.50
N LYS A 233 -13.29 24.84 10.04
CA LYS A 233 -14.18 23.79 10.56
C LYS A 233 -13.47 22.73 11.39
N GLN A 234 -12.22 22.41 11.09
CA GLN A 234 -11.50 21.29 11.71
C GLN A 234 -10.07 21.68 12.07
N ILE A 235 -9.63 21.32 13.29
CA ILE A 235 -8.26 21.53 13.75
C ILE A 235 -7.61 20.15 13.90
N PRO A 236 -6.46 19.87 13.25
CA PRO A 236 -5.78 18.59 13.39
C PRO A 236 -5.29 18.41 14.83
N MET A 237 -5.64 17.28 15.44
CA MET A 237 -5.27 16.97 16.82
C MET A 237 -3.89 16.32 16.86
N THR A 238 -2.84 17.13 17.07
CA THR A 238 -1.46 16.61 17.24
C THR A 238 -1.21 16.17 18.69
N GLU A 239 -0.17 15.36 18.92
CA GLU A 239 0.23 14.94 20.26
C GLU A 239 0.59 16.14 21.15
N GLU A 240 1.28 17.15 20.60
CA GLU A 240 1.59 18.38 21.34
C GLU A 240 0.33 19.19 21.65
N LEU A 241 -0.63 19.25 20.71
CA LEU A 241 -1.90 19.94 20.94
C LEU A 241 -2.71 19.21 22.02
N LEU A 242 -2.76 17.88 21.97
CA LEU A 242 -3.40 17.06 22.98
C LEU A 242 -2.72 17.23 24.35
N GLY A 243 -1.39 17.20 24.41
CA GLY A 243 -0.63 17.45 25.63
C GLY A 243 -0.91 18.83 26.22
N ARG A 244 -0.98 19.87 25.38
CA ARG A 244 -1.39 21.23 25.80
C ARG A 244 -2.83 21.26 26.30
N ILE A 245 -3.77 20.57 25.65
CA ILE A 245 -5.17 20.48 26.10
C ILE A 245 -5.20 19.86 27.50
N LEU A 246 -4.54 18.72 27.68
CA LEU A 246 -4.50 18.00 28.95
C LEU A 246 -3.88 18.85 30.06
N GLN A 247 -2.74 19.50 29.82
CA GLN A 247 -2.11 20.41 30.79
C GLN A 247 -3.02 21.59 31.17
N ASN A 248 -3.69 22.21 30.19
CA ASN A 248 -4.62 23.31 30.45
C ASN A 248 -5.83 22.86 31.27
N VAL A 249 -6.35 21.65 31.01
CA VAL A 249 -7.46 21.07 31.79
C VAL A 249 -7.00 20.80 33.22
N VAL A 250 -5.82 20.18 33.41
CA VAL A 250 -5.25 19.89 34.73
C VAL A 250 -5.08 21.19 35.54
N GLN A 251 -4.42 22.21 34.97
CA GLN A 251 -4.23 23.50 35.66
C GLN A 251 -5.55 24.18 36.07
N LYS A 252 -6.58 24.12 35.23
CA LYS A 252 -7.87 24.70 35.57
C LYS A 252 -8.64 23.91 36.64
N CYS A 253 -8.35 22.62 36.78
CA CYS A 253 -8.95 21.74 37.77
C CYS A 253 -8.16 21.68 39.09
N GLU A 254 -6.92 22.16 39.14
CA GLU A 254 -6.03 22.11 40.33
C GLU A 254 -6.59 22.86 41.56
N GLY A 255 -7.54 23.79 41.39
CA GLY A 255 -8.13 24.57 42.48
C GLY A 255 -9.64 24.44 42.66
N ARG A 256 -10.35 23.81 41.70
CA ARG A 256 -11.80 23.58 41.78
C ARG A 256 -12.23 22.53 40.77
N THR A 257 -13.27 21.77 41.11
CA THR A 257 -14.01 20.98 40.13
C THR A 257 -14.91 21.91 39.30
N PRO A 258 -14.74 21.95 37.97
CA PRO A 258 -15.62 22.73 37.11
C PRO A 258 -17.02 22.11 37.03
N THR A 259 -18.02 22.95 36.75
CA THR A 259 -19.40 22.51 36.52
C THR A 259 -19.57 21.89 35.14
N ASP A 260 -20.60 21.06 34.94
CA ASP A 260 -20.89 20.41 33.65
C ASP A 260 -21.06 21.43 32.51
N ALA A 261 -21.66 22.59 32.79
CA ALA A 261 -21.79 23.67 31.81
C ALA A 261 -20.45 24.26 31.37
N GLU A 262 -19.49 24.35 32.30
CA GLU A 262 -18.14 24.82 32.01
C GLU A 262 -17.35 23.79 31.19
N LEU A 263 -17.45 22.51 31.56
CA LEU A 263 -16.76 21.41 30.89
C LEU A 263 -17.28 21.13 29.48
N LEU A 264 -18.60 21.12 29.29
CA LEU A 264 -19.21 20.64 28.05
C LEU A 264 -19.41 21.75 27.00
N SER A 265 -19.41 23.02 27.40
CA SER A 265 -19.77 24.13 26.50
C SER A 265 -18.75 25.28 26.54
N LEU A 266 -18.52 25.89 27.70
CA LEU A 266 -17.76 27.14 27.77
C LEU A 266 -16.25 26.97 27.54
N TRP A 267 -15.63 25.96 28.18
CA TRP A 267 -14.19 25.76 28.07
C TRP A 267 -13.77 25.28 26.68
N PRO A 268 -14.42 24.28 26.05
CA PRO A 268 -14.09 23.89 24.69
C PRO A 268 -14.25 25.06 23.70
N ALA A 269 -15.38 25.78 23.76
CA ALA A 269 -15.66 26.88 22.84
C ALA A 269 -14.61 27.99 22.91
N GLY A 270 -14.27 28.45 24.13
CA GLY A 270 -13.28 29.51 24.32
C GLY A 270 -11.86 29.07 23.92
N TYR A 271 -11.49 27.83 24.24
CA TYR A 271 -10.18 27.27 23.91
C TYR A 271 -10.01 27.11 22.39
N PHE A 272 -10.98 26.48 21.72
CA PHE A 272 -10.93 26.29 20.26
C PHE A 272 -11.06 27.60 19.48
N ALA A 273 -11.76 28.62 20.00
CA ALA A 273 -11.75 29.96 19.41
C ALA A 273 -10.36 30.60 19.46
N SER A 274 -9.68 30.48 20.60
CA SER A 274 -8.32 31.01 20.80
C SER A 274 -7.30 30.29 19.92
N LEU A 275 -7.40 28.96 19.82
CA LEU A 275 -6.57 28.15 18.93
C LEU A 275 -6.74 28.52 17.46
N ARG A 276 -7.99 28.66 16.98
CA ARG A 276 -8.27 29.06 15.59
C ARG A 276 -7.65 30.42 15.27
N LYS A 277 -7.74 31.39 16.20
CA LYS A 277 -7.10 32.70 16.04
C LYS A 277 -5.58 32.58 15.90
N GLY A 278 -4.93 31.81 16.77
CA GLY A 278 -3.48 31.64 16.75
C GLY A 278 -2.97 30.88 15.52
N LEU A 279 -3.73 29.91 15.00
CA LEU A 279 -3.39 29.20 13.76
C LEU A 279 -3.45 30.15 12.54
N ARG A 280 -4.49 30.99 12.45
CA ARG A 280 -4.63 31.99 11.38
C ARG A 280 -3.50 33.03 11.40
N GLU A 281 -3.05 33.46 12.58
CA GLU A 281 -1.91 34.38 12.70
C GLU A 281 -0.62 33.74 12.17
N LYS A 282 -0.35 32.49 12.52
CA LYS A 282 0.82 31.74 12.01
C LYS A 282 0.78 31.49 10.50
N GLU A 283 -0.39 31.22 9.93
CA GLU A 283 -0.53 31.06 8.48
C GLU A 283 -0.26 32.37 7.75
N ARG A 284 -0.81 33.49 8.24
CA ARG A 284 -0.54 34.82 7.68
C ARG A 284 0.93 35.21 7.77
N GLU A 285 1.63 34.83 8.84
CA GLU A 285 3.07 35.03 8.98
C GLU A 285 3.85 34.21 7.94
N ARG A 286 3.51 32.93 7.77
CA ARG A 286 4.13 32.06 6.76
C ARG A 286 3.88 32.54 5.32
N GLU A 287 2.70 33.07 5.02
CA GLU A 287 2.39 33.68 3.72
C GLU A 287 3.19 34.95 3.47
N LYS A 288 3.35 35.81 4.50
CA LYS A 288 4.20 37.01 4.41
C LYS A 288 5.67 36.67 4.20
N GLU A 289 6.20 35.66 4.89
CA GLU A 289 7.56 35.17 4.69
C GLU A 289 7.77 34.63 3.27
N ARG A 290 6.79 33.89 2.73
CA ARG A 290 6.83 33.41 1.34
C ARG A 290 6.71 34.53 0.30
N SER A 291 5.98 35.60 0.61
CA SER A 291 5.80 36.76 -0.28
C SER A 291 6.95 37.77 -0.21
N GLY A 292 7.69 37.82 0.90
CA GLY A 292 8.83 38.72 1.11
C GLY A 292 10.17 38.20 0.58
N MET A 293 10.20 36.98 0.03
CA MET A 293 11.38 36.34 -0.55
C MET A 293 11.41 36.42 -2.10
N ARG A 294 10.58 37.30 -2.69
CA ARG A 294 10.59 37.64 -4.13
C ARG A 294 11.19 39.02 -4.37
#